data_AF-A0A923EB82-F1
#
_entry.id   AF-A0A923EB82-F1
#
_cell.length_a   1.000
_cell.length_b   1.000
_cell.length_c   1.000
_cell.angle_alpha   90.00
_cell.angle_beta   90.00
_cell.angle_gamma   90.00
#
_symmetry.space_group_name_H-M   'P 1'
#
loop_
_entity.id
_entity.type
_entity.pdbx_description
1 polymer ?
#
loop_
_entity_poly.entity_id
_entity_poly.type
_entity_poly.pdbx_seq_one_letter_code
_entity_poly.pdbx_strand_id
1 'polypeptide(L)'
;MSSNILNSANNDKFVSKKNYNYYELTLGVKRIWLSEPLFVNCDNNKVFEIETKLGKKFEGNIIKIGEDEKGFYILFRMLDYNLTNNSFDYLPKRIPRGKINVKEVFSPENIKGGRELIQYCGGYWPYFHETLLYTERQNNNLTLHFKEGSLRDVAVDINLIGIYEEKYYGYKCKNLQYFENGNINEIKIRKLENLNYMITINNNYDEVKISEGNNCINKDIKYTVEKYHNEAVIYCSGLSIKHFNNFFMN
;
A
#
# COMPACT_ATOMS: atom_id res chain seq x y z
N MET A 1 -2.62 -18.75 9.03
CA MET A 1 -3.80 -19.59 9.35
C MET A 1 -4.30 -20.21 8.06
N SER A 2 -4.54 -21.52 8.00
CA SER A 2 -4.96 -22.17 6.75
C SER A 2 -6.46 -22.49 6.71
N SER A 3 -7.09 -22.28 5.57
CA SER A 3 -8.48 -22.67 5.28
C SER A 3 -8.60 -23.04 3.78
N ASN A 4 -9.75 -23.53 3.31
CA ASN A 4 -10.00 -23.76 1.88
C ASN A 4 -10.98 -22.72 1.34
N ILE A 5 -10.62 -22.06 0.23
CA ILE A 5 -11.57 -21.26 -0.56
C ILE A 5 -12.48 -22.20 -1.33
N LEU A 6 -13.77 -22.16 -1.00
CA LEU A 6 -14.84 -22.87 -1.71
C LEU A 6 -15.27 -22.11 -2.95
N ASN A 7 -15.39 -20.78 -2.85
CA ASN A 7 -15.80 -19.93 -3.97
C ASN A 7 -15.36 -18.47 -3.75
N SER A 8 -15.37 -17.66 -4.82
CA SER A 8 -15.15 -16.21 -4.72
C SER A 8 -15.99 -15.45 -5.75
N ALA A 9 -16.48 -14.26 -5.37
CA ALA A 9 -17.26 -13.39 -6.24
C ALA A 9 -17.01 -11.91 -5.89
N ASN A 10 -17.36 -10.99 -6.78
CA ASN A 10 -17.44 -9.58 -6.42
C ASN A 10 -18.59 -9.38 -5.41
N ASN A 11 -18.37 -8.53 -4.41
CA ASN A 11 -19.31 -8.32 -3.33
C ASN A 11 -20.51 -7.44 -3.73
N ASP A 12 -20.35 -6.60 -4.76
CA ASP A 12 -21.41 -5.75 -5.34
C ASP A 12 -22.67 -6.52 -5.75
N LYS A 13 -22.52 -7.81 -6.09
CA LYS A 13 -23.64 -8.71 -6.42
C LYS A 13 -24.56 -9.03 -5.24
N PHE A 14 -24.12 -8.77 -4.01
CA PHE A 14 -24.84 -9.10 -2.77
C PHE A 14 -25.38 -7.87 -2.05
N VAL A 15 -25.17 -6.67 -2.61
CA VAL A 15 -25.62 -5.40 -2.04
C VAL A 15 -26.59 -4.72 -3.00
N SER A 16 -27.71 -4.25 -2.47
CA SER A 16 -28.73 -3.56 -3.26
C SER A 16 -28.20 -2.22 -3.78
N LYS A 17 -28.29 -2.00 -5.09
CA LYS A 17 -27.98 -0.70 -5.74
C LYS A 17 -28.83 0.47 -5.23
N LYS A 18 -29.95 0.21 -4.56
CA LYS A 18 -30.80 1.25 -3.96
C LYS A 18 -30.14 1.94 -2.77
N ASN A 19 -29.08 1.36 -2.22
CA ASN A 19 -28.34 1.92 -1.09
C ASN A 19 -26.94 2.35 -1.55
N TYR A 20 -26.89 3.47 -2.29
CA TYR A 20 -25.73 3.92 -3.05
C TYR A 20 -24.45 4.02 -2.21
N ASN A 21 -24.55 4.56 -0.99
CA ASN A 21 -23.42 4.69 -0.06
C ASN A 21 -22.79 3.33 0.31
N TYR A 22 -23.61 2.27 0.45
CA TYR A 22 -23.09 0.93 0.73
C TYR A 22 -22.55 0.25 -0.51
N TYR A 23 -23.13 0.53 -1.68
CA TYR A 23 -22.70 -0.04 -2.95
C TYR A 23 -21.28 0.41 -3.32
N GLU A 24 -20.96 1.69 -3.19
CA GLU A 24 -19.59 2.20 -3.46
C GLU A 24 -18.53 1.53 -2.59
N LEU A 25 -18.86 1.30 -1.30
CA LEU A 25 -17.97 0.60 -0.36
C LEU A 25 -17.70 -0.86 -0.75
N THR A 26 -18.53 -1.44 -1.63
CA THR A 26 -18.40 -2.82 -2.12
C THR A 26 -17.62 -2.94 -3.44
N LEU A 27 -17.36 -1.82 -4.12
CA LEU A 27 -16.53 -1.80 -5.32
C LEU A 27 -15.09 -2.21 -4.98
N GLY A 28 -14.48 -3.05 -5.82
CA GLY A 28 -13.16 -3.63 -5.57
C GLY A 28 -13.09 -4.66 -4.44
N VAL A 29 -14.21 -4.98 -3.78
CA VAL A 29 -14.26 -5.97 -2.69
C VAL A 29 -14.72 -7.33 -3.22
N LYS A 30 -13.94 -8.38 -2.90
CA LYS A 30 -14.31 -9.77 -3.16
C LYS A 30 -14.95 -10.37 -1.91
N ARG A 31 -16.08 -11.06 -2.08
CA ARG A 31 -16.55 -12.04 -1.08
C ARG A 31 -15.89 -13.38 -1.39
N ILE A 32 -15.22 -13.96 -0.41
CA ILE A 32 -14.52 -15.25 -0.51
C ILE A 32 -15.13 -16.20 0.51
N TRP A 33 -15.73 -17.30 0.05
CA TRP A 33 -16.28 -18.33 0.93
C TRP A 33 -15.22 -19.34 1.31
N LEU A 34 -15.21 -19.71 2.58
CA LEU A 34 -14.24 -20.57 3.23
C LEU A 34 -14.93 -21.84 3.76
N SER A 35 -14.20 -22.94 3.82
CA SER A 35 -14.70 -24.19 4.41
C SER A 35 -14.88 -24.11 5.92
N GLU A 36 -14.18 -23.19 6.57
CA GLU A 36 -14.08 -23.05 8.02
C GLU A 36 -14.00 -21.56 8.38
N PRO A 37 -14.45 -21.15 9.58
CA PRO A 37 -14.35 -19.77 10.02
C PRO A 37 -12.88 -19.33 10.13
N LEU A 38 -12.61 -18.10 9.73
CA LEU A 38 -11.31 -17.45 9.89
C LEU A 38 -11.33 -16.59 11.15
N PHE A 39 -10.33 -16.73 12.02
CA PHE A 39 -10.24 -15.98 13.27
C PHE A 39 -9.12 -14.95 13.18
N VAL A 40 -9.42 -13.79 12.59
CA VAL A 40 -8.51 -12.64 12.52
C VAL A 40 -9.26 -11.35 12.88
N ASN A 41 -8.55 -10.39 13.47
CA ASN A 41 -9.14 -9.08 13.76
C ASN A 41 -9.26 -8.27 12.48
N CYS A 42 -10.49 -7.92 12.10
CA CYS A 42 -10.78 -7.06 10.95
C CYS A 42 -10.49 -5.61 11.33
N ASP A 43 -9.61 -4.95 10.58
CA ASP A 43 -9.30 -3.54 10.72
C ASP A 43 -8.89 -3.01 9.34
N ASN A 44 -9.41 -1.84 8.96
CA ASN A 44 -9.09 -1.22 7.68
C ASN A 44 -7.62 -0.78 7.57
N ASN A 45 -6.93 -0.64 8.71
CA ASN A 45 -5.52 -0.30 8.78
C ASN A 45 -4.60 -1.54 8.75
N LYS A 46 -5.15 -2.76 8.72
CA LYS A 46 -4.37 -4.00 8.64
C LYS A 46 -4.35 -4.56 7.23
N VAL A 47 -3.19 -5.07 6.81
CA VAL A 47 -3.02 -5.75 5.53
C VAL A 47 -2.71 -7.22 5.77
N PHE A 48 -3.38 -8.07 5.00
CA PHE A 48 -3.23 -9.52 5.01
C PHE A 48 -2.75 -10.00 3.64
N GLU A 49 -1.85 -10.98 3.64
CA GLU A 49 -1.49 -11.77 2.48
C GLU A 49 -2.29 -13.07 2.47
N ILE A 50 -2.91 -13.38 1.33
CA ILE A 50 -3.53 -14.66 1.00
C ILE A 50 -2.62 -15.38 0.01
N GLU A 51 -1.98 -16.45 0.46
CA GLU A 51 -1.20 -17.35 -0.40
C GLU A 51 -2.04 -18.57 -0.77
N THR A 52 -2.13 -18.87 -2.07
CA THR A 52 -2.83 -20.05 -2.59
C THR A 52 -1.90 -21.25 -2.69
N LYS A 53 -2.43 -22.48 -2.76
CA LYS A 53 -1.63 -23.70 -3.00
C LYS A 53 -0.73 -23.64 -4.24
N LEU A 54 -1.08 -22.84 -5.26
CA LEU A 54 -0.27 -22.64 -6.47
C LEU A 54 0.84 -21.58 -6.29
N GLY A 55 1.06 -21.09 -5.07
CA GLY A 55 2.05 -20.05 -4.76
C GLY A 55 1.65 -18.64 -5.17
N LYS A 56 0.43 -18.43 -5.70
CA LYS A 56 -0.07 -17.07 -5.99
C LYS A 56 -0.40 -16.35 -4.69
N LYS A 57 0.06 -15.11 -4.57
CA LYS A 57 -0.11 -14.24 -3.40
C LYS A 57 -0.96 -13.01 -3.74
N PHE A 58 -1.85 -12.66 -2.84
CA PHE A 58 -2.72 -11.48 -2.92
C PHE A 58 -2.66 -10.73 -1.60
N GLU A 59 -2.54 -9.41 -1.65
CA GLU A 59 -2.52 -8.56 -0.47
C GLU A 59 -3.77 -7.68 -0.43
N GLY A 60 -4.26 -7.40 0.77
CA GLY A 60 -5.53 -6.72 0.93
C GLY A 60 -5.99 -6.57 2.37
N ASN A 61 -7.06 -5.81 2.55
CA ASN A 61 -7.73 -5.67 3.84
C ASN A 61 -8.85 -6.72 3.95
N ILE A 62 -8.97 -7.35 5.12
CA ILE A 62 -10.14 -8.13 5.48
C ILE A 62 -11.08 -7.18 6.23
N ILE A 63 -12.13 -6.72 5.54
CA ILE A 63 -13.07 -5.71 6.03
C ILE A 63 -14.08 -6.34 6.99
N LYS A 64 -14.47 -7.59 6.71
CA LYS A 64 -15.48 -8.30 7.49
C LYS A 64 -15.30 -9.81 7.35
N ILE A 65 -15.58 -10.51 8.44
CA ILE A 65 -15.82 -11.95 8.48
C ILE A 65 -17.31 -12.16 8.78
N GLY A 66 -17.92 -13.17 8.18
CA GLY A 66 -19.32 -13.52 8.44
C GLY A 66 -19.67 -14.91 7.97
N GLU A 67 -20.95 -15.22 8.05
CA GLU A 67 -21.56 -16.46 7.61
C GLU A 67 -22.86 -16.12 6.87
N ASP A 68 -23.09 -16.77 5.73
CA ASP A 68 -24.34 -16.69 4.97
C ASP A 68 -24.80 -18.11 4.57
N GLU A 69 -25.88 -18.21 3.78
CA GLU A 69 -26.41 -19.51 3.35
C GLU A 69 -25.43 -20.38 2.54
N LYS A 70 -24.30 -19.83 2.08
CA LYS A 70 -23.23 -20.56 1.39
C LYS A 70 -22.04 -20.89 2.30
N GLY A 71 -22.12 -20.54 3.58
CA GLY A 71 -21.14 -20.83 4.62
C GLY A 71 -20.33 -19.61 5.08
N PHE A 72 -19.18 -19.87 5.69
CA PHE A 72 -18.28 -18.83 6.19
C PHE A 72 -17.69 -18.01 5.05
N TYR A 73 -17.59 -16.70 5.20
CA TYR A 73 -16.99 -15.82 4.20
C TYR A 73 -16.16 -14.70 4.80
N ILE A 74 -15.24 -14.17 3.98
CA ILE A 74 -14.55 -12.91 4.21
C ILE A 74 -14.84 -11.90 3.10
N LEU A 75 -14.92 -10.63 3.46
CA LEU A 75 -14.90 -9.50 2.53
C LEU A 75 -13.47 -9.00 2.42
N PHE A 76 -12.85 -9.26 1.28
CA PHE A 76 -11.45 -8.96 1.01
C PHE A 76 -11.34 -7.86 -0.04
N ARG A 77 -10.79 -6.71 0.34
CA ARG A 77 -10.42 -5.64 -0.58
C ARG A 77 -8.97 -5.83 -0.99
N MET A 78 -8.76 -6.20 -2.25
CA MET A 78 -7.43 -6.39 -2.79
C MET A 78 -6.73 -5.05 -2.96
N LEU A 79 -5.44 -4.96 -2.62
CA LEU A 79 -4.60 -3.84 -3.02
C LEU A 79 -4.23 -4.00 -4.50
N ASP A 80 -4.18 -2.91 -5.24
CA ASP A 80 -4.00 -2.93 -6.70
C ASP A 80 -2.61 -3.43 -7.15
N TYR A 81 -1.68 -3.61 -6.22
CA TYR A 81 -0.32 -4.08 -6.43
C TYR A 81 0.02 -5.18 -5.42
N ASN A 82 0.93 -6.09 -5.79
CA ASN A 82 1.49 -7.05 -4.84
C ASN A 82 2.87 -6.54 -4.40
N LEU A 83 3.09 -6.33 -3.10
CA LEU A 83 4.36 -5.82 -2.57
C LEU A 83 5.57 -6.70 -2.92
N THR A 84 5.35 -7.97 -3.26
CA THR A 84 6.44 -8.89 -3.63
C THR A 84 6.67 -9.03 -5.13
N ASN A 85 5.74 -8.55 -5.97
CA ASN A 85 5.82 -8.72 -7.43
C ASN A 85 5.60 -7.38 -8.14
N ASN A 86 6.62 -6.91 -8.86
CA ASN A 86 6.60 -5.71 -9.70
C ASN A 86 5.61 -5.77 -10.89
N SER A 87 4.72 -6.77 -10.97
CA SER A 87 3.76 -6.87 -12.06
C SER A 87 2.52 -6.02 -11.77
N PHE A 88 2.46 -4.89 -12.47
CA PHE A 88 1.31 -4.00 -12.64
C PHE A 88 0.16 -4.70 -13.38
N ASP A 89 -0.35 -5.78 -12.83
CA ASP A 89 -1.57 -6.41 -13.34
C ASP A 89 -2.78 -5.78 -12.68
N TYR A 90 -3.24 -4.66 -13.25
CA TYR A 90 -4.51 -3.95 -12.92
C TYR A 90 -5.77 -4.75 -13.29
N LEU A 91 -5.63 -6.03 -13.67
CA LEU A 91 -6.76 -6.85 -14.05
C LEU A 91 -7.50 -7.34 -12.80
N PRO A 92 -8.85 -7.42 -12.83
CA PRO A 92 -9.62 -7.99 -11.73
C PRO A 92 -9.19 -9.44 -11.51
N LYS A 93 -8.30 -9.67 -10.52
CA LYS A 93 -7.70 -10.98 -10.28
C LYS A 93 -8.78 -11.93 -9.75
N ARG A 94 -8.89 -13.09 -10.39
CA ARG A 94 -9.68 -14.20 -9.85
C ARG A 94 -8.88 -14.83 -8.72
N ILE A 95 -9.50 -14.92 -7.54
CA ILE A 95 -8.92 -15.68 -6.42
C ILE A 95 -9.34 -17.14 -6.61
N PRO A 96 -8.39 -18.05 -6.92
CA PRO A 96 -8.72 -19.43 -7.21
C PRO A 96 -9.20 -20.18 -5.96
N ARG A 97 -9.94 -21.26 -6.18
CA ARG A 97 -10.37 -22.19 -5.12
C ARG A 97 -9.19 -23.00 -4.58
N GLY A 98 -9.37 -23.56 -3.39
CA GLY A 98 -8.44 -24.49 -2.76
C GLY A 98 -7.80 -23.95 -1.50
N LYS A 99 -6.79 -24.67 -0.99
CA LYS A 99 -6.12 -24.32 0.26
C LYS A 99 -5.45 -22.96 0.15
N ILE A 100 -5.70 -22.13 1.16
CA ILE A 100 -5.06 -20.84 1.36
C ILE A 100 -4.37 -20.78 2.71
N ASN A 101 -3.37 -19.91 2.79
CA ASN A 101 -2.80 -19.43 4.04
C ASN A 101 -3.01 -17.92 4.12
N VAL A 102 -3.54 -17.46 5.25
CA VAL A 102 -3.72 -16.04 5.56
C VAL A 102 -2.67 -15.63 6.59
N LYS A 103 -1.93 -14.55 6.29
CA LYS A 103 -0.90 -13.97 7.15
C LYS A 103 -1.12 -12.46 7.28
N GLU A 104 -1.07 -11.93 8.50
CA GLU A 104 -0.99 -10.48 8.71
C GLU A 104 0.41 -10.00 8.32
N VAL A 105 0.47 -9.05 7.39
CA VAL A 105 1.73 -8.51 6.83
C VAL A 105 1.90 -7.03 7.09
N PHE A 106 0.88 -6.36 7.62
CA PHE A 106 1.00 -5.03 8.20
C PHE A 106 -0.07 -4.86 9.28
N SER A 107 0.37 -4.35 10.43
CA SER A 107 -0.53 -3.89 11.48
C SER A 107 0.17 -2.74 12.21
N PRO A 108 -0.48 -1.57 12.30
CA PRO A 108 0.05 -0.40 13.00
C PRO A 108 0.23 -0.67 14.51
N GLU A 109 -0.56 -1.58 15.08
CA GLU A 109 -0.46 -2.00 16.48
C GLU A 109 0.86 -2.72 16.79
N ASN A 110 1.49 -3.31 15.78
CA ASN A 110 2.76 -4.02 15.93
C ASN A 110 3.98 -3.11 15.75
N ILE A 111 3.77 -1.82 15.44
CA ILE A 111 4.83 -0.84 15.19
C ILE A 111 4.78 0.18 16.33
N LYS A 112 5.91 0.37 17.02
CA LYS A 112 6.01 1.38 18.08
C LYS A 112 5.67 2.77 17.51
N GLY A 113 4.69 3.45 18.10
CA GLY A 113 4.20 4.76 17.63
C GLY A 113 3.11 4.69 16.56
N GLY A 114 2.82 3.50 16.02
CA GLY A 114 1.85 3.32 14.92
C GLY A 114 0.40 3.50 15.37
N ARG A 115 0.05 3.00 16.57
CA ARG A 115 -1.30 3.18 17.13
C ARG A 115 -1.58 4.65 17.45
N GLU A 116 -0.59 5.34 18.01
CA GLU A 116 -0.66 6.75 18.36
C GLU A 116 -0.83 7.61 17.11
N LEU A 117 -0.07 7.34 16.05
CA LEU A 117 -0.22 8.02 14.76
C LEU A 117 -1.64 7.87 14.19
N ILE A 118 -2.22 6.67 14.24
CA ILE A 118 -3.59 6.44 13.75
C ILE A 118 -4.62 7.20 14.58
N GLN A 119 -4.48 7.18 15.91
CA GLN A 119 -5.35 7.94 16.80
C GLN A 119 -5.27 9.45 16.49
N TYR A 120 -4.06 9.94 16.18
CA TYR A 120 -3.83 11.32 15.78
C TYR A 120 -4.49 11.66 14.43
N CYS A 121 -4.37 10.78 13.44
CA CYS A 121 -4.89 10.95 12.08
C CYS A 121 -6.37 10.56 11.92
N GLY A 122 -7.18 10.72 12.96
CA GLY A 122 -8.63 10.50 12.88
C GLY A 122 -9.05 9.03 12.72
N GLY A 123 -8.23 8.08 13.17
CA GLY A 123 -8.54 6.65 13.17
C GLY A 123 -8.08 5.89 11.92
N TYR A 124 -7.35 6.55 11.03
CA TYR A 124 -6.84 5.93 9.80
C TYR A 124 -5.32 6.07 9.69
N TRP A 125 -4.68 5.09 9.05
CA TRP A 125 -3.30 5.23 8.62
C TRP A 125 -3.17 6.41 7.65
N PRO A 126 -2.18 7.30 7.85
CA PRO A 126 -2.07 8.49 7.01
C PRO A 126 -1.73 8.17 5.56
N TYR A 127 -2.21 9.02 4.67
CA TYR A 127 -1.88 8.96 3.25
C TYR A 127 -0.66 9.84 2.98
N PHE A 128 0.41 9.26 2.43
CA PHE A 128 1.69 9.94 2.21
C PHE A 128 1.81 10.60 0.83
N HIS A 129 0.70 10.80 0.14
CA HIS A 129 0.67 11.35 -1.21
C HIS A 129 1.03 12.84 -1.23
N GLU A 130 1.87 13.21 -2.20
CA GLU A 130 2.47 14.54 -2.39
C GLU A 130 3.22 15.05 -1.14
N THR A 131 3.68 14.14 -0.28
CA THR A 131 4.49 14.53 0.89
C THR A 131 5.95 14.76 0.49
N LEU A 132 6.61 15.68 1.19
CA LEU A 132 8.04 15.89 1.07
C LEU A 132 8.78 14.91 1.97
N LEU A 133 9.82 14.28 1.42
CA LEU A 133 10.74 13.42 2.14
C LEU A 133 12.08 14.12 2.39
N TYR A 134 12.58 14.02 3.61
CA TYR A 134 13.99 14.25 3.97
C TYR A 134 14.53 13.01 4.64
N THR A 135 15.83 12.73 4.47
CA THR A 135 16.43 11.56 5.08
C THR A 135 17.58 11.94 6.00
N GLU A 136 17.66 11.28 7.14
CA GLU A 136 18.78 11.40 8.07
C GLU A 136 19.36 10.01 8.30
N ARG A 137 20.64 9.84 8.00
CA ARG A 137 21.32 8.55 8.18
C ARG A 137 22.32 8.63 9.33
N GLN A 138 22.22 7.68 10.24
CA GLN A 138 23.17 7.51 11.34
C GLN A 138 23.57 6.04 11.43
N ASN A 139 24.81 5.72 11.05
CA ASN A 139 25.31 4.35 10.94
C ASN A 139 24.40 3.49 10.03
N ASN A 140 23.91 2.35 10.54
CA ASN A 140 22.98 1.45 9.85
C ASN A 140 21.50 1.80 10.07
N ASN A 141 21.21 2.96 10.66
CA ASN A 141 19.85 3.44 10.86
C ASN A 141 19.55 4.59 9.90
N LEU A 142 18.27 4.71 9.55
CA LEU A 142 17.77 5.75 8.64
C LEU A 142 16.45 6.27 9.17
N THR A 143 16.34 7.58 9.25
CA THR A 143 15.08 8.25 9.52
C THR A 143 14.55 8.83 8.22
N LEU A 144 13.31 8.51 7.91
CA LEU A 144 12.55 9.10 6.82
C LEU A 144 11.59 10.14 7.41
N HIS A 145 11.86 11.41 7.15
CA HIS A 145 11.07 12.53 7.65
C HIS A 145 10.05 12.94 6.59
N PHE A 146 8.77 12.79 6.89
CA PHE A 146 7.67 13.19 6.01
C PHE A 146 6.95 14.41 6.55
N LYS A 147 6.75 15.38 5.68
CA LYS A 147 6.01 16.61 5.98
C LYS A 147 5.20 17.10 4.78
N GLU A 148 4.30 18.05 5.02
CA GLU A 148 3.50 18.72 4.00
C GLU A 148 2.61 17.74 3.18
N GLY A 149 2.05 18.21 2.06
CA GLY A 149 1.18 17.40 1.21
C GLY A 149 -0.07 16.87 1.92
N SER A 150 -0.39 15.60 1.68
CA SER A 150 -1.57 14.93 2.28
C SER A 150 -1.49 14.75 3.80
N LEU A 151 -0.31 14.94 4.42
CA LEU A 151 -0.16 14.90 5.87
C LEU A 151 -0.65 16.18 6.57
N ARG A 152 -0.92 17.25 5.80
CA ARG A 152 -1.42 18.54 6.32
C ARG A 152 -0.52 19.09 7.44
N ASP A 153 -1.04 19.14 8.65
CA ASP A 153 -0.40 19.66 9.85
C ASP A 153 0.42 18.62 10.62
N VAL A 154 0.42 17.37 10.17
CA VAL A 154 1.18 16.27 10.78
C VAL A 154 2.54 16.13 10.08
N ALA A 155 3.61 16.03 10.86
CA ALA A 155 4.87 15.47 10.41
C ALA A 155 5.03 14.06 10.96
N VAL A 156 5.65 13.17 10.17
CA VAL A 156 5.84 11.77 10.53
C VAL A 156 7.29 11.38 10.29
N ASP A 157 7.95 10.88 11.33
CA ASP A 157 9.27 10.25 11.22
C ASP A 157 9.13 8.74 11.25
N ILE A 158 9.57 8.09 10.19
CA ILE A 158 9.69 6.64 10.13
C ILE A 158 11.17 6.27 10.34
N ASN A 159 11.47 5.73 11.53
CA ASN A 159 12.82 5.35 11.94
C ASN A 159 13.05 3.87 11.61
N LEU A 160 13.95 3.61 10.67
CA LEU A 160 14.38 2.28 10.23
C LEU A 160 15.67 1.90 10.98
N ILE A 161 15.65 0.73 11.63
CA ILE A 161 16.75 0.26 12.47
C ILE A 161 17.42 -0.94 11.79
N GLY A 162 18.76 -0.92 11.73
CA GLY A 162 19.54 -2.06 11.23
C GLY A 162 19.22 -2.39 9.77
N ILE A 163 19.42 -1.43 8.88
CA ILE A 163 19.28 -1.64 7.44
C ILE A 163 20.34 -2.64 6.98
N TYR A 164 19.89 -3.64 6.22
CA TYR A 164 20.75 -4.68 5.68
C TYR A 164 20.68 -4.81 4.16
N GLU A 165 19.68 -4.22 3.50
CA GLU A 165 19.55 -4.22 2.05
C GLU A 165 18.74 -3.03 1.55
N GLU A 166 19.15 -2.45 0.43
CA GLU A 166 18.46 -1.37 -0.27
C GLU A 166 18.45 -1.68 -1.77
N LYS A 167 17.28 -1.51 -2.41
CA LYS A 167 17.09 -1.72 -3.85
C LYS A 167 16.43 -0.50 -4.45
N TYR A 168 16.89 -0.14 -5.65
CA TYR A 168 16.44 1.04 -6.36
C TYR A 168 16.02 0.63 -7.77
N TYR A 169 14.80 0.99 -8.14
CA TYR A 169 14.21 0.69 -9.44
C TYR A 169 13.78 2.00 -10.11
N GLY A 170 14.02 2.11 -11.42
CA GLY A 170 13.63 3.28 -12.21
C GLY A 170 14.77 3.89 -13.01
N TYR A 171 14.42 4.80 -13.92
CA TYR A 171 15.39 5.37 -14.88
C TYR A 171 16.41 6.32 -14.22
N LYS A 172 16.02 7.03 -13.15
CA LYS A 172 16.88 7.98 -12.42
C LYS A 172 17.10 7.63 -10.95
N CYS A 173 16.42 6.59 -10.47
CA CYS A 173 16.49 6.11 -9.09
C CYS A 173 17.77 5.31 -8.83
N LYS A 174 18.82 5.98 -8.35
CA LYS A 174 20.09 5.32 -8.00
C LYS A 174 20.34 5.23 -6.49
N ASN A 175 19.68 6.08 -5.73
CA ASN A 175 19.79 6.17 -4.29
C ASN A 175 18.54 6.87 -3.72
N LEU A 176 18.44 6.87 -2.39
CA LEU A 176 17.31 7.47 -1.69
C LEU A 176 17.24 9.00 -1.83
N GLN A 177 18.38 9.67 -2.07
CA GLN A 177 18.42 11.13 -2.27
C GLN A 177 17.60 11.58 -3.49
N TYR A 178 17.36 10.69 -4.46
CA TYR A 178 16.46 10.98 -5.58
C TYR A 178 15.03 11.32 -5.13
N PHE A 179 14.61 10.78 -3.99
CA PHE A 179 13.29 11.04 -3.42
C PHE A 179 13.27 12.27 -2.49
N GLU A 180 14.44 12.80 -2.12
CA GLU A 180 14.53 14.00 -1.29
C GLU A 180 14.02 15.22 -2.08
N ASN A 181 13.03 15.91 -1.54
CA ASN A 181 12.27 16.99 -2.21
C ASN A 181 11.43 16.55 -3.42
N GLY A 182 11.26 15.24 -3.65
CA GLY A 182 10.27 14.72 -4.59
C GLY A 182 8.89 14.63 -3.96
N ASN A 183 7.83 14.69 -4.79
CA ASN A 183 6.47 14.39 -4.36
C ASN A 183 6.31 12.88 -4.22
N ILE A 184 6.33 12.37 -2.99
CA ILE A 184 6.09 10.95 -2.71
C ILE A 184 4.64 10.64 -3.05
N ASN A 185 4.40 9.59 -3.81
CA ASN A 185 3.03 9.17 -4.08
C ASN A 185 2.50 8.24 -3.00
N GLU A 186 3.36 7.32 -2.55
CA GLU A 186 2.95 6.24 -1.67
C GLU A 186 4.14 5.70 -0.88
N ILE A 187 3.82 5.27 0.34
CA ILE A 187 4.72 4.52 1.19
C ILE A 187 4.00 3.26 1.63
N LYS A 188 4.71 2.15 1.57
CA LYS A 188 4.20 0.85 1.98
C LYS A 188 5.15 0.22 2.96
N ILE A 189 4.57 -0.41 3.97
CA ILE A 189 5.32 -1.10 5.02
C ILE A 189 4.82 -2.52 5.06
N ARG A 190 5.75 -3.47 4.97
CA ARG A 190 5.48 -4.90 5.05
C ARG A 190 6.33 -5.53 6.13
N LYS A 191 5.69 -6.23 7.06
CA LYS A 191 6.31 -7.16 7.99
C LYS A 191 6.69 -8.45 7.24
N LEU A 192 7.97 -8.79 7.31
CA LEU A 192 8.53 -10.01 6.76
C LEU A 192 8.56 -11.12 7.83
N GLU A 193 9.17 -12.27 7.49
CA GLU A 193 9.52 -13.27 8.50
C GLU A 193 10.52 -12.68 9.52
N ASN A 194 10.55 -13.22 10.74
CA ASN A 194 11.46 -12.84 11.83
C ASN A 194 11.37 -11.37 12.33
N LEU A 195 10.19 -10.74 12.23
CA LEU A 195 9.97 -9.34 12.66
C LEU A 195 10.75 -8.28 11.87
N ASN A 196 11.35 -8.65 10.74
CA ASN A 196 11.96 -7.70 9.81
C ASN A 196 10.89 -6.92 9.02
N TYR A 197 11.28 -5.81 8.42
CA TYR A 197 10.40 -4.96 7.63
C TYR A 197 10.98 -4.68 6.24
N MET A 198 10.07 -4.51 5.28
CA MET A 198 10.33 -3.97 3.95
C MET A 198 9.52 -2.69 3.81
N ILE A 199 10.21 -1.61 3.46
CA ILE A 199 9.63 -0.29 3.24
C ILE A 199 9.78 0.03 1.76
N THR A 200 8.68 0.33 1.11
CA THR A 200 8.65 0.74 -0.30
C THR A 200 8.22 2.19 -0.39
N ILE A 201 9.02 3.01 -1.06
CA ILE A 201 8.74 4.43 -1.33
C ILE A 201 8.64 4.57 -2.84
N ASN A 202 7.57 5.20 -3.33
CA ASN A 202 7.41 5.47 -4.76
C ASN A 202 7.07 6.93 -5.06
N ASN A 203 7.50 7.41 -6.22
CA ASN A 203 7.13 8.71 -6.78
C ASN A 203 6.85 8.58 -8.29
N ASN A 204 5.93 7.69 -8.66
CA ASN A 204 5.59 7.44 -10.06
C ASN A 204 4.82 8.62 -10.67
N TYR A 205 5.33 9.29 -11.69
CA TYR A 205 4.64 10.43 -12.30
C TYR A 205 4.62 10.34 -13.81
N ASP A 206 3.63 11.00 -14.40
CA ASP A 206 3.52 11.18 -15.84
C ASP A 206 4.10 12.55 -16.20
N GLU A 207 5.08 12.60 -17.11
CA GLU A 207 5.61 13.85 -17.68
C GLU A 207 4.99 14.07 -19.06
N VAL A 208 4.38 15.24 -19.27
CA VAL A 208 3.86 15.62 -20.58
C VAL A 208 4.96 16.39 -21.32
N LYS A 209 5.55 15.75 -22.34
CA LYS A 209 6.47 16.42 -23.26
C LYS A 209 5.72 17.01 -24.43
N ILE A 210 5.96 18.28 -24.68
CA ILE A 210 5.37 19.03 -25.78
C ILE A 210 6.46 19.26 -26.84
N SER A 211 6.16 18.95 -28.09
CA SER A 211 7.04 19.20 -29.23
C SER A 211 6.28 19.92 -30.34
N GLU A 212 6.93 20.90 -30.96
CA GLU A 212 6.37 21.58 -32.14
C GLU A 212 6.61 20.74 -33.40
N GLY A 213 5.58 20.57 -34.22
CA GLY A 213 5.73 19.97 -35.55
C GLY A 213 6.58 20.85 -36.48
N ASN A 214 7.34 20.22 -37.39
CA ASN A 214 8.26 20.88 -38.33
C ASN A 214 7.56 21.67 -39.47
N ASN A 215 6.25 21.93 -39.41
CA ASN A 215 5.53 22.55 -40.51
C ASN A 215 5.49 24.08 -40.38
N CYS A 216 6.02 24.77 -41.39
CA CYS A 216 6.16 26.24 -41.44
C CYS A 216 4.81 26.99 -41.58
N ILE A 217 3.70 26.27 -41.80
CA ILE A 217 2.38 26.83 -42.14
C ILE A 217 1.35 26.59 -41.03
N ASN A 218 1.46 25.48 -40.30
CA ASN A 218 0.69 25.18 -39.09
C ASN A 218 1.56 24.31 -38.17
N LYS A 219 2.00 24.86 -37.04
CA LYS A 219 2.77 24.10 -36.05
C LYS A 219 1.81 23.22 -35.25
N ASP A 220 1.58 21.99 -35.71
CA ASP A 220 0.84 21.01 -34.91
C ASP A 220 1.61 20.73 -33.62
N ILE A 221 0.96 20.98 -32.48
CA ILE A 221 1.52 20.65 -31.17
C ILE A 221 1.35 19.15 -30.96
N LYS A 222 2.47 18.43 -30.86
CA LYS A 222 2.48 17.02 -30.47
C LYS A 222 2.77 16.91 -28.98
N TYR A 223 1.91 16.22 -28.24
CA TYR A 223 2.18 15.84 -26.86
C TYR A 223 2.50 14.35 -26.78
N THR A 224 3.50 14.01 -25.99
CA THR A 224 3.82 12.63 -25.60
C THR A 224 3.80 12.55 -24.09
N VAL A 225 3.06 11.59 -23.54
CA VAL A 225 3.07 11.31 -22.10
C VAL A 225 4.12 10.25 -21.85
N GLU A 226 5.16 10.61 -21.11
CA GLU A 226 6.17 9.67 -20.64
C GLU A 226 5.87 9.29 -19.19
N LYS A 227 5.81 7.99 -18.92
CA LYS A 227 5.55 7.47 -17.59
C LYS A 227 6.87 7.17 -16.89
N TYR A 228 7.08 7.82 -15.75
CA TYR A 228 8.24 7.60 -14.91
C TYR A 228 7.85 6.72 -13.73
N HIS A 229 8.58 5.62 -13.57
CA HIS A 229 8.45 4.72 -12.44
C HIS A 229 9.74 4.73 -11.64
N ASN A 230 9.69 5.20 -10.40
CA ASN A 230 10.82 5.11 -9.50
C ASN A 230 10.36 4.58 -8.14
N GLU A 231 11.14 3.65 -7.63
CA GLU A 231 10.85 2.95 -6.39
C GLU A 231 12.15 2.72 -5.61
N ALA A 232 12.11 2.97 -4.31
CA ALA A 232 13.11 2.53 -3.36
C ALA A 232 12.51 1.46 -2.45
N VAL A 233 13.22 0.35 -2.27
CA VAL A 233 12.85 -0.73 -1.36
C VAL A 233 13.96 -0.90 -0.33
N ILE A 234 13.62 -0.70 0.94
CA ILE A 234 14.56 -0.73 2.06
C ILE A 234 14.17 -1.88 3.00
N TYR A 235 15.14 -2.71 3.35
CA TYR A 235 14.97 -3.83 4.28
C TYR A 235 15.69 -3.54 5.59
N CYS A 236 14.96 -3.68 6.70
CA CYS A 236 15.48 -3.38 8.04
C CYS A 236 15.00 -4.38 9.09
N SER A 237 15.71 -4.47 10.22
CA SER A 237 15.39 -5.39 11.32
C SER A 237 14.38 -4.81 12.31
N GLY A 238 14.23 -3.48 12.34
CA GLY A 238 13.29 -2.80 13.22
C GLY A 238 12.71 -1.52 12.60
N LEU A 239 11.56 -1.12 13.14
CA LEU A 239 10.79 0.03 12.69
C LEU A 239 10.14 0.72 13.88
N SER A 240 10.21 2.04 13.94
CA SER A 240 9.43 2.84 14.89
C SER A 240 9.00 4.17 14.28
N ILE A 241 7.90 4.70 14.76
CA ILE A 241 7.25 5.89 14.23
C ILE A 241 7.20 6.95 15.30
N LYS A 242 7.45 8.20 14.90
CA LYS A 242 7.12 9.40 15.69
C LYS A 242 6.25 10.31 14.84
N HIS A 243 5.43 11.10 15.50
CA HIS A 243 4.59 12.10 14.85
C HIS A 243 4.67 13.41 15.62
N PHE A 244 4.51 14.51 14.90
CA PHE A 244 4.66 15.86 15.42
C PHE A 244 3.65 16.78 14.73
N ASN A 245 3.39 17.93 15.36
CA ASN A 245 2.62 19.00 14.73
C ASN A 245 3.54 20.01 14.05
N ASN A 246 3.31 20.26 12.77
CA ASN A 246 4.07 21.22 11.96
C ASN A 246 3.92 22.66 12.47
N PHE A 247 2.88 22.99 13.24
CA PHE A 247 2.67 24.34 13.79
C PHE A 247 3.61 24.72 14.94
N PHE A 248 4.36 23.77 15.52
CA PHE A 248 5.20 24.03 16.70
C PHE A 248 6.71 23.94 16.44
N MET A 249 7.15 23.86 15.18
CA MET A 249 8.57 24.02 14.86
C MET A 249 8.90 25.49 14.60
N ASN A 250 9.24 26.21 15.67
CA ASN A 250 10.03 27.45 15.65
C ASN A 250 11.35 27.19 16.38
#